data_AF-A0A147K4S7-F1
#
_entry.id   AF-A0A147K4S7-F1
#
_cell.length_a   1.000
_cell.length_b   1.000
_cell.length_c   1.000
_cell.angle_alpha   90.00
_cell.angle_beta   90.00
_cell.angle_gamma   90.00
#
_symmetry.space_group_name_H-M   'P 1'
#
loop_
_entity.id
_entity.type
_entity.pdbx_description
1 polymer ?
#
loop_
_entity_poly.entity_id
_entity_poly.type
_entity_poly.pdbx_seq_one_letter_code
_entity_poly.pdbx_strand_id
1 'polypeptide(L)'
;MSTPYVHEFVRLSGVTFEGRQTNIASLTSSSSIYLKRQYSNSYDSKAIEVLDTHHRSLGWIPKDKNHRIAQLLDAGFTLPAKIHQTIGGNDLHYGIEILLSNDTMKYSQHKPIMSQNTSTFHMAAKNPSFNYSYNRYDSSDDYEDDYYDSGTYFYDEDERGNDYYDETEDYTDLYEYNQNH
;
A
#
# COMPACT_ATOMS: atom_id res chain seq x y z
N MET A 1 11.23 24.04 -11.96
CA MET A 1 10.42 22.83 -12.28
C MET A 1 9.38 22.68 -11.18
N SER A 2 8.11 22.43 -11.52
CA SER A 2 7.07 22.15 -10.52
C SER A 2 7.25 20.73 -9.98
N THR A 3 7.17 20.55 -8.66
CA THR A 3 7.22 19.22 -8.05
C THR A 3 5.91 18.47 -8.36
N PRO A 4 5.96 17.26 -8.93
CA PRO A 4 4.75 16.47 -9.18
C PRO A 4 3.99 16.18 -7.88
N TYR A 5 2.67 16.38 -7.87
CA TYR A 5 1.82 16.17 -6.69
C TYR A 5 1.79 14.70 -6.25
N VAL A 6 2.01 14.44 -4.97
CA VAL A 6 1.89 13.10 -4.36
C VAL A 6 1.09 13.24 -3.06
N HIS A 7 0.05 12.43 -2.92
CA HIS A 7 -0.73 12.26 -1.69
C HIS A 7 -1.34 10.85 -1.71
N GLU A 8 -0.65 9.88 -1.14
CA GLU A 8 -0.98 8.46 -1.30
C GLU A 8 -0.78 7.69 0.01
N PHE A 9 -1.69 6.76 0.30
CA PHE A 9 -1.54 5.77 1.36
C PHE A 9 -0.92 4.48 0.80
N VAL A 10 0.11 3.98 1.48
CA VAL A 10 0.87 2.82 1.04
C VAL A 10 1.04 1.84 2.18
N ARG A 11 0.45 0.64 2.03
CA ARG A 11 0.73 -0.50 2.88
C ARG A 11 2.06 -1.14 2.48
N LEU A 12 2.96 -1.31 3.44
CA LEU A 12 4.29 -1.84 3.15
C LEU A 12 4.27 -3.34 2.89
N SER A 13 5.17 -3.79 2.01
CA SER A 13 5.44 -5.20 1.72
C SER A 13 6.67 -5.70 2.45
N GLY A 14 6.78 -7.03 2.58
CA GLY A 14 7.95 -7.69 3.19
C GLY A 14 8.05 -7.55 4.71
N VAL A 15 6.97 -7.10 5.37
CA VAL A 15 6.95 -6.78 6.82
C VAL A 15 7.18 -7.99 7.74
N THR A 16 7.02 -9.22 7.24
CA THR A 16 7.17 -10.46 8.01
C THR A 16 8.59 -11.03 8.02
N PHE A 17 9.53 -10.46 7.25
CA PHE A 17 10.87 -11.00 7.08
C PHE A 17 11.92 -10.21 7.89
N GLU A 18 13.03 -10.87 8.25
CA GLU A 18 14.26 -10.23 8.76
C GLU A 18 14.06 -9.29 9.97
N GLY A 19 13.31 -9.73 10.98
CA GLY A 19 13.14 -8.98 12.23
C GLY A 19 12.26 -7.72 12.13
N ARG A 20 11.66 -7.44 10.96
CA ARG A 20 10.79 -6.28 10.74
C ARG A 20 9.56 -6.26 11.66
N GLN A 21 9.05 -7.44 12.05
CA GLN A 21 7.96 -7.54 13.03
C GLN A 21 8.32 -6.89 14.37
N THR A 22 9.52 -7.15 14.88
CA THR A 22 10.01 -6.54 16.13
C THR A 22 10.22 -5.03 15.95
N ASN A 23 10.72 -4.60 14.79
CA ASN A 23 10.90 -3.17 14.51
C ASN A 23 9.54 -2.45 14.49
N ILE A 24 8.55 -2.99 13.77
CA ILE A 24 7.21 -2.42 13.67
C ILE A 24 6.51 -2.41 15.04
N ALA A 25 6.63 -3.48 15.82
CA ALA A 25 6.05 -3.55 17.16
C ALA A 25 6.59 -2.47 18.12
N SER A 26 7.80 -1.96 17.87
CA SER A 26 8.42 -0.89 18.68
C SER A 26 8.00 0.52 18.27
N LEU A 27 7.24 0.68 17.17
CA LEU A 27 6.82 1.98 16.68
C LEU A 27 5.62 2.54 17.45
N THR A 28 5.61 3.85 17.59
CA THR A 28 4.42 4.63 17.94
C THR A 28 3.89 5.35 16.71
N SER A 29 2.64 5.81 16.75
CA SER A 29 2.05 6.61 15.66
C SER A 29 2.81 7.92 15.36
N SER A 30 3.56 8.44 16.33
CA SER A 30 4.42 9.62 16.20
C SER A 30 5.84 9.31 15.72
N SER A 31 6.20 8.04 15.56
CA SER A 31 7.55 7.65 15.14
C SER A 31 7.85 8.17 13.73
N SER A 32 9.04 8.75 13.58
CA SER A 32 9.52 9.23 12.28
C SER A 32 10.02 8.07 11.42
N ILE A 33 9.74 8.15 10.13
CA ILE A 33 10.17 7.18 9.13
C ILE A 33 10.78 7.92 7.93
N TYR A 34 11.57 7.23 7.14
CA TYR A 34 12.11 7.79 5.90
C TYR A 34 12.24 6.74 4.80
N LEU A 35 12.22 7.24 3.58
CA LEU A 35 12.39 6.45 2.37
C LEU A 35 13.87 6.39 2.01
N LYS A 36 14.35 5.19 1.64
CA LYS A 36 15.70 4.98 1.12
C LYS A 36 15.63 4.23 -0.20
N ARG A 37 16.16 4.85 -1.25
CA ARG A 37 16.36 4.17 -2.54
C ARG A 37 17.41 3.07 -2.39
N GLN A 38 17.12 1.91 -2.99
CA GLN A 38 17.97 0.74 -2.95
C GLN A 38 18.34 0.34 -4.38
N TYR A 39 19.27 1.11 -4.97
CA TYR A 39 19.69 0.96 -6.37
C TYR A 39 20.34 -0.39 -6.70
N SER A 40 20.96 -1.03 -5.71
CA SER A 40 21.63 -2.33 -5.84
C SER A 40 20.75 -3.52 -5.46
N ASN A 41 19.43 -3.31 -5.28
CA ASN A 41 18.52 -4.41 -4.98
C ASN A 41 18.45 -5.39 -6.18
N SER A 42 18.79 -6.65 -5.95
CA SER A 42 18.86 -7.68 -7.00
C SER A 42 17.50 -8.15 -7.52
N TYR A 43 16.41 -7.88 -6.79
CA TYR A 43 15.06 -8.32 -7.12
C TYR A 43 14.24 -7.23 -7.81
N ASP A 44 14.51 -5.97 -7.47
CA ASP A 44 13.78 -4.82 -7.99
C ASP A 44 14.64 -3.54 -8.02
N SER A 45 15.03 -3.11 -9.22
CA SER A 45 15.75 -1.84 -9.45
C SER A 45 15.05 -0.59 -8.92
N LYS A 46 13.72 -0.64 -8.72
CA LYS A 46 12.89 0.47 -8.23
C LYS A 46 12.59 0.36 -6.74
N ALA A 47 13.26 -0.55 -6.03
CA ALA A 47 13.02 -0.78 -4.62
C ALA A 47 13.25 0.47 -3.77
N ILE A 48 12.31 0.72 -2.86
CA ILE A 48 12.34 1.80 -1.88
C ILE A 48 12.05 1.18 -0.53
N GLU A 49 13.06 1.22 0.33
CA GLU A 49 12.95 0.73 1.70
C GLU A 49 12.41 1.83 2.60
N VAL A 50 11.57 1.46 3.55
CA VAL A 50 11.11 2.36 4.62
C VAL A 50 11.84 1.98 5.90
N LEU A 51 12.45 2.98 6.51
CA LEU A 51 13.31 2.83 7.68
C LEU A 51 12.81 3.67 8.85
N ASP A 52 13.08 3.22 10.07
CA ASP A 52 12.91 4.02 11.29
C ASP A 52 14.15 4.87 11.59
N THR A 53 14.08 5.75 12.60
CA THR A 53 15.20 6.62 13.01
C THR A 53 16.49 5.90 13.42
N HIS A 54 16.46 4.58 13.63
CA HIS A 54 17.62 3.75 13.95
C HIS A 54 18.18 3.00 12.73
N HIS A 55 17.73 3.34 11.52
CA HIS A 55 18.11 2.63 10.28
C HIS A 55 17.67 1.18 10.22
N ARG A 56 16.61 0.83 10.96
CA ARG A 56 16.02 -0.50 10.92
C ARG A 56 14.91 -0.54 9.88
N SER A 57 14.89 -1.61 9.09
CA SER A 57 13.87 -1.87 8.08
C SER A 57 12.49 -2.05 8.70
N LEU A 58 11.50 -1.38 8.11
CA LEU A 58 10.08 -1.56 8.39
C LEU A 58 9.37 -2.28 7.25
N GLY A 59 10.00 -2.37 6.07
CA GLY A 59 9.45 -2.96 4.87
C GLY A 59 9.76 -2.13 3.64
N TRP A 60 9.01 -2.40 2.57
CA TRP A 60 9.24 -1.82 1.25
C TRP A 60 7.97 -1.20 0.68
N ILE A 61 8.14 -0.16 -0.13
CA ILE A 61 7.08 0.29 -1.03
C ILE A 61 6.79 -0.86 -2.02
N PRO A 62 5.52 -1.33 -2.14
CA PRO A 62 5.15 -2.41 -3.03
C PRO A 62 5.57 -2.17 -4.48
N LYS A 63 5.88 -3.26 -5.21
CA LYS A 63 6.42 -3.21 -6.58
C LYS A 63 5.48 -2.54 -7.58
N ASP A 64 4.18 -2.71 -7.40
CA ASP A 64 3.11 -2.07 -8.18
C ASP A 64 3.01 -0.55 -7.93
N LYS A 65 3.51 -0.05 -6.80
CA LYS A 65 3.44 1.37 -6.42
C LYS A 65 4.78 2.11 -6.50
N ASN A 66 5.91 1.40 -6.51
CA ASN A 66 7.22 2.02 -6.34
C ASN A 66 7.73 2.78 -7.58
N HIS A 67 7.18 2.54 -8.77
CA HIS A 67 7.73 3.07 -10.02
C HIS A 67 7.80 4.59 -10.03
N ARG A 68 6.66 5.24 -9.77
CA ARG A 68 6.52 6.69 -9.75
C ARG A 68 7.32 7.31 -8.61
N ILE A 69 7.27 6.70 -7.43
CA ILE A 69 7.97 7.19 -6.23
C ILE A 69 9.49 7.11 -6.45
N ALA A 70 9.99 6.04 -7.06
CA ALA A 70 11.41 5.86 -7.34
C ALA A 70 11.91 6.93 -8.32
N GLN A 71 11.17 7.20 -9.39
CA GLN A 71 11.50 8.25 -10.35
C GLN A 71 11.59 9.64 -9.69
N LEU A 72 10.67 9.94 -8.76
CA LEU A 72 10.68 11.22 -8.05
C LEU A 72 11.91 11.34 -7.14
N LEU A 73 12.22 10.29 -6.38
CA LEU A 73 13.41 10.26 -5.52
C LEU A 73 14.70 10.36 -6.37
N ASP A 74 14.76 9.66 -7.51
CA ASP A 74 15.92 9.65 -8.41
C ASP A 74 16.10 11.00 -9.12
N ALA A 75 15.02 11.74 -9.34
CA ALA A 75 15.05 13.13 -9.82
C ALA A 75 15.40 14.16 -8.73
N GLY A 76 15.64 13.71 -7.50
CA GLY A 76 16.03 14.56 -6.37
C GLY A 76 14.86 15.23 -5.63
N PHE A 77 13.61 14.82 -5.88
CA PHE A 77 12.48 15.32 -5.11
C PHE A 77 12.41 14.67 -3.73
N THR A 78 12.15 15.49 -2.71
CA THR A 78 11.85 15.01 -1.36
C THR A 78 10.38 14.59 -1.26
N LEU A 79 10.12 13.38 -0.77
CA LEU A 79 8.78 12.88 -0.48
C LEU A 79 8.62 12.62 1.02
N PRO A 80 7.95 13.52 1.76
CA PRO A 80 7.66 13.32 3.17
C PRO A 80 6.79 12.08 3.40
N ALA A 81 7.13 11.34 4.45
CA ALA A 81 6.45 10.11 4.83
C ALA A 81 6.17 10.08 6.33
N LYS A 82 4.99 9.60 6.72
CA LYS A 82 4.66 9.30 8.13
C LYS A 82 3.76 8.09 8.27
N ILE A 83 3.73 7.54 9.47
CA ILE A 83 2.88 6.40 9.80
C ILE A 83 1.42 6.86 9.74
N HIS A 84 0.61 6.15 8.95
CA HIS A 84 -0.84 6.31 8.96
C HIS A 84 -1.46 5.39 10.01
N GLN A 85 -1.12 4.09 9.98
CA GLN A 85 -1.58 3.12 10.96
C GLN A 85 -0.67 1.89 11.01
N THR A 86 -0.66 1.22 12.17
CA THR A 86 -0.18 -0.17 12.30
C THR A 86 -1.39 -1.10 12.32
N ILE A 87 -1.31 -2.20 11.59
CA ILE A 87 -2.41 -3.15 11.37
C ILE A 87 -2.04 -4.48 12.01
N GLY A 88 -2.98 -5.19 12.62
CA GLY A 88 -2.70 -6.47 13.30
C GLY A 88 -2.06 -6.26 14.67
N GLY A 89 -1.11 -7.14 15.04
CA GLY A 89 -0.65 -7.27 16.43
C GLY A 89 -1.56 -8.19 17.25
N ASN A 90 -1.24 -8.38 18.53
CA ASN A 90 -1.97 -9.26 19.45
C ASN A 90 -2.20 -10.66 18.85
N ASP A 91 -1.11 -11.43 18.74
CA ASP A 91 -1.02 -12.77 18.13
C ASP A 91 -1.04 -12.81 16.58
N LEU A 92 -1.33 -11.69 15.90
CA LEU A 92 -1.19 -11.56 14.44
C LEU A 92 0.09 -10.83 14.05
N HIS A 93 0.54 -11.06 12.81
CA HIS A 93 1.63 -10.27 12.23
C HIS A 93 1.25 -8.79 12.09
N TYR A 94 2.18 -7.93 12.48
CA TYR A 94 2.09 -6.50 12.27
C TYR A 94 2.23 -6.17 10.77
N GLY A 95 1.28 -5.40 10.28
CA GLY A 95 1.39 -4.60 9.06
C GLY A 95 1.56 -3.13 9.41
N ILE A 96 1.98 -2.34 8.40
CA ILE A 96 2.12 -0.90 8.53
C ILE A 96 1.67 -0.24 7.22
N GLU A 97 0.90 0.83 7.36
CA GLU A 97 0.50 1.72 6.28
C GLU A 97 1.03 3.12 6.55
N ILE A 98 1.55 3.76 5.52
CA ILE A 98 2.18 5.08 5.59
C ILE A 98 1.45 6.06 4.68
N LEU A 99 1.48 7.33 5.04
CA LEU A 99 1.14 8.44 4.16
C LEU A 99 2.41 8.96 3.49
N LEU A 100 2.39 9.07 2.16
CA LEU A 100 3.34 9.82 1.35
C LEU A 100 2.67 11.09 0.87
N SER A 101 3.17 12.27 1.23
CA SER A 101 2.54 13.52 0.78
C SER A 101 3.52 14.68 0.68
N ASN A 102 3.58 15.33 -0.48
CA ASN A 102 4.27 16.61 -0.65
C ASN A 102 3.32 17.82 -0.57
N ASP A 103 2.04 17.57 -0.33
CA ASP A 103 1.10 18.59 0.15
C ASP A 103 1.36 18.88 1.62
N THR A 104 1.97 20.03 1.92
CA THR A 104 2.37 20.41 3.28
C THR A 104 1.17 20.55 4.23
N MET A 105 0.01 21.01 3.74
CA MET A 105 -1.18 21.21 4.56
C MET A 105 -1.78 19.87 4.94
N LYS A 106 -2.06 19.00 3.96
CA LYS A 106 -2.58 17.65 4.20
C LYS A 106 -1.58 16.82 5.01
N TYR A 107 -0.29 16.94 4.70
CA TYR A 107 0.75 16.26 5.48
C TYR A 107 0.76 16.75 6.92
N SER A 108 0.70 18.05 7.20
CA SER A 108 0.76 18.53 8.60
C SER A 108 -0.51 18.17 9.39
N GLN A 109 -1.68 18.25 8.76
CA GLN A 109 -2.97 17.99 9.41
C GLN A 109 -3.30 16.51 9.59
N HIS A 110 -2.67 15.62 8.82
CA HIS A 110 -2.97 14.18 8.90
C HIS A 110 -2.72 13.60 10.30
N LYS A 111 -3.75 12.97 10.87
CA LYS A 111 -3.69 12.26 12.15
C LYS A 111 -3.60 10.75 11.90
N PRO A 112 -2.62 10.04 12.48
CA PRO A 112 -2.56 8.58 12.40
C PRO A 112 -3.79 7.95 13.06
N ILE A 113 -4.25 6.82 12.53
CA ILE A 113 -5.28 6.01 13.17
C ILE A 113 -4.61 5.21 14.30
N MET A 114 -5.03 5.47 15.53
CA MET A 114 -4.62 4.66 16.68
C MET A 114 -5.45 3.37 16.69
N SER A 115 -4.79 2.22 16.50
CA SER A 115 -5.39 0.92 16.84
C SER A 115 -5.61 0.90 18.36
N GLN A 116 -6.85 1.16 18.79
CA GLN A 116 -7.21 1.06 20.20
C GLN A 116 -7.10 -0.41 20.61
N ASN A 117 -6.36 -0.67 21.70
CA ASN A 117 -6.45 -1.92 22.42
C ASN A 117 -7.87 -2.06 23.00
N THR A 118 -8.83 -2.56 22.22
CA THR A 118 -10.09 -3.05 22.77
C THR A 118 -10.00 -4.55 22.94
N SER A 119 -9.61 -4.93 24.15
CA SER A 119 -9.90 -6.24 24.72
C SER A 119 -11.42 -6.45 24.76
N THR A 120 -11.98 -7.12 23.76
CA THR A 120 -13.23 -7.86 23.89
C THR A 120 -13.05 -9.23 23.26
N PHE A 121 -12.72 -10.21 24.11
CA PHE A 121 -12.89 -11.61 23.79
C PHE A 121 -14.37 -11.87 23.49
N HIS A 122 -14.72 -12.08 22.23
CA HIS A 122 -15.90 -12.86 21.86
C HIS A 122 -15.46 -13.93 20.87
N MET A 123 -15.15 -15.11 21.40
CA MET A 123 -15.10 -16.31 20.58
C MET A 123 -16.52 -16.71 20.14
N ALA A 124 -16.55 -17.21 18.90
CA ALA A 124 -17.60 -17.97 18.22
C ALA A 124 -18.76 -17.17 17.55
N ALA A 125 -18.69 -17.06 16.22
CA ALA A 125 -19.48 -17.93 15.33
C ALA A 125 -19.12 -17.68 13.85
N LYS A 126 -19.14 -18.76 13.05
CA LYS A 126 -19.14 -18.77 11.58
C LYS A 126 -20.08 -17.67 11.04
N ASN A 127 -19.50 -16.71 10.30
CA ASN A 127 -20.15 -15.61 9.57
C ASN A 127 -21.24 -14.81 10.31
N PRO A 128 -20.94 -13.55 10.64
CA PRO A 128 -21.92 -12.52 10.35
C PRO A 128 -21.32 -11.22 9.81
N SER A 129 -22.08 -10.62 8.92
CA SER A 129 -22.03 -9.25 8.38
C SER A 129 -21.40 -8.23 9.35
N PHE A 130 -20.37 -7.53 8.90
CA PHE A 130 -19.74 -6.44 9.65
C PHE A 130 -20.75 -5.29 9.84
N ASN A 131 -21.24 -5.15 11.07
CA ASN A 131 -22.08 -4.03 11.48
C ASN A 131 -21.17 -3.03 12.21
N TYR A 132 -20.84 -1.91 11.56
CA TYR A 132 -20.06 -0.83 12.18
C TYR A 132 -21.00 -0.02 13.09
N SER A 133 -20.81 -0.13 14.41
CA SER A 133 -21.45 0.77 15.38
C SER A 133 -20.59 2.01 15.57
N TYR A 134 -21.07 3.17 15.08
CA TYR A 134 -20.46 4.47 15.32
C TYR A 134 -20.74 4.91 16.77
N ASN A 135 -19.67 5.07 17.57
CA ASN A 135 -19.77 5.85 18.79
C ASN A 135 -19.84 7.34 18.41
N ARG A 136 -21.04 7.91 18.56
CA ARG A 136 -21.30 9.35 18.55
C ARG A 136 -20.51 9.99 19.69
N TYR A 137 -19.49 10.77 19.36
CA TYR A 137 -19.10 11.89 20.21
C TYR A 137 -19.57 13.17 19.53
N ASP A 138 -20.43 13.86 20.26
CA ASP A 138 -21.07 15.14 19.97
C ASP A 138 -20.07 16.28 20.19
N SER A 139 -19.77 17.06 19.14
CA SER A 139 -20.09 18.50 19.08
C SER A 139 -19.07 19.30 18.26
N SER A 140 -19.60 19.84 17.15
CA SER A 140 -19.19 21.00 16.34
C SER A 140 -17.73 21.16 15.93
N ASP A 141 -17.44 20.77 14.69
CA ASP A 141 -16.73 21.65 13.75
C ASP A 141 -17.23 21.29 12.34
N ASP A 142 -17.78 22.29 11.64
CA ASP A 142 -18.35 22.17 10.29
C ASP A 142 -17.27 21.66 9.31
N TYR A 143 -17.41 20.41 8.86
CA TYR A 143 -16.70 19.91 7.69
C TYR A 143 -17.71 19.79 6.55
N GLU A 144 -17.53 20.62 5.52
CA GLU A 144 -18.11 20.33 4.21
C GLU A 144 -17.53 19.00 3.71
N ASP A 145 -18.45 18.10 3.42
CA ASP A 145 -18.25 16.68 3.16
C ASP A 145 -18.00 16.49 1.66
N ASP A 146 -16.77 16.73 1.21
CA ASP A 146 -16.35 16.36 -0.15
C ASP A 146 -16.02 14.88 -0.18
N TYR A 147 -17.09 14.09 -0.20
CA TYR A 147 -17.12 12.64 -0.36
C TYR A 147 -16.44 12.25 -1.68
N TYR A 148 -15.17 11.85 -1.63
CA TYR A 148 -14.56 11.16 -2.76
C TYR A 148 -15.15 9.74 -2.81
N ASP A 149 -16.06 9.56 -3.76
CA ASP A 149 -16.57 8.28 -4.26
C ASP A 149 -15.41 7.33 -4.55
N SER A 150 -15.11 6.45 -3.60
CA SER A 150 -14.26 5.30 -3.83
C SER A 150 -15.05 4.29 -4.65
N GLY A 151 -14.89 4.39 -5.97
CA GLY A 151 -15.50 3.50 -6.95
C GLY A 151 -15.45 2.04 -6.51
N THR A 152 -16.63 1.45 -6.45
CA THR A 152 -16.88 0.06 -6.13
C THR A 152 -16.40 -0.83 -7.29
N TYR A 153 -15.45 -1.71 -7.03
CA TYR A 153 -15.10 -2.80 -7.95
C TYR A 153 -16.16 -3.90 -7.81
N PHE A 154 -17.08 -3.97 -8.76
CA PHE A 154 -17.97 -5.13 -8.94
C PHE A 154 -17.26 -6.20 -9.78
N TYR A 155 -17.18 -7.41 -9.25
CA TYR A 155 -16.99 -8.62 -10.05
C TYR A 155 -18.38 -9.15 -10.38
N ASP A 156 -18.74 -9.19 -11.67
CA ASP A 156 -19.92 -9.89 -12.14
C ASP A 156 -19.48 -11.23 -12.77
N GLU A 157 -19.64 -12.32 -12.02
CA GLU A 157 -19.83 -13.71 -12.48
C GLU A 157 -21.34 -13.98 -12.25
N ASP A 158 -22.19 -14.53 -13.13
CA ASP A 158 -22.08 -15.27 -14.39
C ASP A 158 -23.47 -15.24 -15.09
N GLU A 159 -23.49 -15.77 -16.31
CA GLU A 159 -24.59 -16.50 -16.97
C GLU A 159 -25.32 -15.86 -18.18
N ARG A 160 -25.07 -16.51 -19.33
CA ARG A 160 -25.88 -16.70 -20.54
C ARG A 160 -25.73 -15.70 -21.68
N GLY A 161 -24.95 -16.14 -22.67
CA GLY A 161 -25.05 -15.68 -24.05
C GLY A 161 -24.01 -16.35 -24.93
N ASN A 162 -24.31 -17.55 -25.43
CA ASN A 162 -23.67 -18.08 -26.63
C ASN A 162 -23.66 -16.99 -27.70
N ASP A 163 -22.52 -16.75 -28.38
CA ASP A 163 -22.44 -17.01 -29.82
C ASP A 163 -21.12 -16.53 -30.46
N TYR A 164 -20.53 -17.47 -31.22
CA TYR A 164 -19.60 -17.34 -32.35
C TYR A 164 -18.11 -17.03 -32.08
N TYR A 165 -17.32 -18.10 -32.14
CA TYR A 165 -15.94 -18.06 -32.62
C TYR A 165 -15.93 -18.01 -34.15
N ASP A 166 -15.23 -17.02 -34.72
CA ASP A 166 -14.80 -17.05 -36.12
C ASP A 166 -13.35 -17.55 -36.16
N GLU A 167 -13.18 -18.81 -36.52
CA GLU A 167 -11.91 -19.37 -36.98
C GLU A 167 -11.76 -19.05 -38.47
N THR A 168 -10.77 -18.23 -38.84
CA THR A 168 -9.99 -18.48 -40.07
C THR A 168 -8.57 -17.91 -39.94
N GLU A 169 -7.65 -18.87 -39.81
CA GLU A 169 -6.28 -18.96 -40.34
C GLU A 169 -5.62 -17.74 -41.02
N ASP A 170 -4.38 -17.45 -40.63
CA ASP A 170 -3.28 -17.49 -41.60
C ASP A 170 -1.96 -17.92 -40.92
N TYR A 171 -1.60 -19.17 -41.20
CA TYR A 171 -0.31 -19.80 -40.94
C TYR A 171 0.46 -19.77 -42.26
N THR A 172 1.59 -19.06 -42.32
CA THR A 172 2.73 -19.37 -43.21
C THR A 172 3.96 -18.64 -42.65
N ASP A 173 4.89 -19.38 -42.04
CA ASP A 173 6.14 -19.92 -42.63
C ASP A 173 7.26 -18.86 -42.65
N LEU A 174 8.49 -19.06 -42.15
CA LEU A 174 9.41 -20.15 -42.44
C LEU A 174 10.49 -20.28 -41.35
N TYR A 175 10.72 -21.51 -40.87
CA TYR A 175 11.98 -21.95 -40.30
C TYR A 175 12.75 -22.75 -41.35
N GLU A 176 13.87 -22.23 -41.84
CA GLU A 176 15.04 -22.98 -42.34
C GLU A 176 16.25 -22.06 -42.07
N TYR A 177 17.35 -22.45 -41.43
CA TYR A 177 18.26 -23.50 -41.88
C TYR A 177 19.27 -23.82 -40.76
N ASN A 178 19.37 -25.11 -40.38
CA ASN A 178 20.46 -25.65 -39.59
C ASN A 178 21.75 -25.62 -40.44
N GLN A 179 22.77 -24.88 -39.98
CA GLN A 179 24.16 -25.15 -40.36
C GLN A 179 24.80 -25.99 -39.26
N ASN A 180 24.96 -27.30 -39.52
CA ASN A 180 26.21 -28.07 -39.41
C ASN A 180 25.95 -29.55 -39.06
N HIS A 181 26.25 -30.39 -40.05
CA HIS A 181 26.43 -31.86 -40.02
C HIS A 181 25.19 -32.75 -39.95
#